data_AF-A0A2A5T6I1-F1
#
_entry.id   AF-A0A2A5T6I1-F1
#
_cell.length_a   1.000
_cell.length_b   1.000
_cell.length_c   1.000
_cell.angle_alpha   90.00
_cell.angle_beta   90.00
_cell.angle_gamma   90.00
#
_symmetry.space_group_name_H-M   'P 1'
#
loop_
_entity.id
_entity.type
_entity.pdbx_description
1 polymer ?
#
loop_
_entity_poly.entity_id
_entity_poly.type
_entity_poly.pdbx_seq_one_letter_code
_entity_poly.pdbx_strand_id
1 'polypeptide(L)' 'MLVEAGYDNTWYFVQWFKPSHATPKHKKLILSFDDNDQLMDIKGDYQLGSLFFEPIL' A
#
# COMPACT_ATOMS: atom_id res chain seq x y z
N MET A 1 5.77 -11.28 0.68
CA MET A 1 4.46 -10.61 0.70
C MET A 1 3.56 -11.44 1.60
N LEU A 2 3.18 -10.93 2.77
CA LEU A 2 2.21 -11.60 3.65
C LEU A 2 0.85 -10.99 3.30
N VAL A 3 0.01 -11.76 2.60
CA VAL A 3 -1.40 -11.41 2.39
C VAL A 3 -2.16 -12.07 3.52
N GLU A 4 -2.72 -11.30 4.45
CA GLU A 4 -3.66 -11.85 5.43
C GLU A 4 -4.97 -12.15 4.69
N ALA A 5 -5.35 -13.43 4.64
CA ALA A 5 -6.59 -13.88 4.03
C ALA A 5 -7.77 -13.52 4.94
N GLY A 6 -8.65 -12.63 4.47
CA GLY A 6 -9.86 -12.23 5.20
C GLY A 6 -10.55 -10.94 4.72
N TYR A 7 -9.87 -10.12 3.90
CA TYR A 7 -10.44 -8.95 3.24
C TYR A 7 -10.19 -9.03 1.73
N ASP A 8 -11.14 -9.59 0.99
CA ASP A 8 -10.98 -9.88 -0.45
C ASP A 8 -10.63 -8.62 -1.27
N ASN A 9 -11.09 -7.45 -0.83
CA ASN A 9 -10.89 -6.18 -1.52
C ASN A 9 -9.83 -5.28 -0.84
N THR A 10 -8.94 -5.80 0.02
CA THR A 10 -7.89 -4.98 0.66
C THR A 10 -6.50 -5.56 0.44
N TRP A 11 -5.63 -4.75 -0.14
CA TRP A 11 -4.24 -5.13 -0.39
C TRP A 11 -3.33 -4.52 0.65
N TYR A 12 -2.50 -5.37 1.26
CA TYR A 12 -1.54 -4.98 2.29
C TYR A 12 -0.12 -5.09 1.74
N PHE A 13 0.53 -3.93 1.57
CA PHE A 13 1.95 -3.86 1.25
C PHE A 13 2.73 -3.39 2.49
N VAL A 14 3.63 -4.27 2.95
CA VAL A 14 4.43 -4.04 4.14
C VAL A 14 5.90 -4.18 3.78
N GLN A 15 6.64 -3.07 3.88
CA GLN A 15 8.08 -3.03 3.65
C GLN A 15 8.81 -2.91 4.99
N TRP A 16 9.59 -3.93 5.31
CA TRP A 16 10.57 -3.87 6.38
C TRP A 16 11.96 -3.64 5.78
N PHE A 17 12.56 -2.50 6.07
CA PHE A 17 13.88 -2.14 5.58
C PHE A 17 14.81 -1.81 6.74
N LYS A 18 15.88 -2.58 6.87
CA LYS A 18 16.92 -2.33 7.87
C LYS A 18 18.24 -1.98 7.17
N PRO A 19 18.59 -0.69 7.03
CA PRO A 19 19.91 -0.30 6.60
C PRO A 19 20.98 -0.75 7.62
N SER A 20 22.19 -1.04 7.16
CA SER A 20 23.29 -1.43 8.06
C SER A 20 23.56 -0.33 9.10
N HIS A 21 23.75 -0.73 10.36
CA HIS A 21 23.92 0.16 11.53
C HIS A 21 22.78 1.17 11.81
N ALA A 22 21.59 0.98 11.22
CA ALA A 22 20.45 1.85 11.46
C ALA A 22 19.26 1.11 12.10
N THR A 23 18.37 1.87 12.73
CA THR A 23 17.08 1.37 13.20
C THR A 23 16.25 0.89 12.00
N PRO A 24 15.67 -0.32 12.05
CA PRO A 24 14.79 -0.80 11.00
C PRO A 24 13.61 0.15 10.83
N LYS A 25 13.30 0.47 9.58
CA LYS A 25 12.12 1.24 9.20
C LYS A 25 11.05 0.28 8.69
N HIS A 26 9.85 0.50 9.16
CA HIS A 26 8.67 -0.22 8.71
C HIS A 26 7.78 0.76 7.96
N LYS A 27 7.46 0.44 6.72
CA LYS A 27 6.49 1.20 5.92
C LYS A 27 5.32 0.33 5.54
N LYS A 28 4.13 0.91 5.62
CA LYS A 28 2.87 0.27 5.27
C LYS A 28 2.21 1.05 4.15
N LEU A 29 1.56 0.33 3.24
CA LEU A 29 0.62 0.84 2.27
C LEU A 29 -0.56 -0.12 2.27
N ILE A 30 -1.76 0.42 2.50
CA ILE A 30 -3.01 -0.32 2.57
C ILE A 30 -3.91 0.28 1.50
N LEU A 31 -4.34 -0.54 0.56
CA LEU A 31 -5.24 -0.16 -0.53
C LEU A 31 -6.56 -0.88 -0.33
N SER A 32 -7.68 -0.16 -0.41
CA SER A 32 -9.02 -0.74 -0.34
C SER A 32 -9.74 -0.53 -1.66
N PHE A 33 -10.41 -1.57 -2.15
CA PHE A 33 -11.13 -1.58 -3.41
C PHE A 33 -12.63 -1.82 -3.17
N ASP A 34 -13.46 -1.40 -4.13
CA ASP A 34 -14.86 -1.81 -4.19
C ASP A 34 -15.02 -3.16 -4.93
N ASP A 35 -16.27 -3.62 -5.06
CA ASP A 35 -16.58 -4.89 -5.76
C ASP A 35 -16.39 -4.81 -7.28
N ASN A 36 -16.07 -3.64 -7.84
CA ASN A 36 -15.76 -3.42 -9.25
C ASN A 36 -14.25 -3.23 -9.48
N ASP A 37 -13.41 -3.63 -8.52
CA ASP A 37 -11.95 -3.44 -8.51
C ASP A 37 -11.51 -1.96 -8.58
N GLN A 38 -12.36 -1.01 -8.19
CA GLN A 38 -12.00 0.41 -8.13
C GLN A 38 -11.35 0.76 -6.79
N LEU A 39 -10.23 1.48 -6.86
CA LEU A 39 -9.51 1.92 -5.67
C LEU A 39 -10.32 2.99 -4.92
N MET A 40 -10.72 2.68 -3.69
CA MET A 40 -11.54 3.53 -2.83
C MET A 40 -10.75 4.31 -1.77
N ASP A 41 -9.70 3.69 -1.23
CA ASP A 41 -8.94 4.30 -0.14
C ASP A 41 -7.47 3.85 -0.15
N ILE A 42 -6.61 4.75 0.34
CA ILE A 42 -5.16 4.55 0.44
C ILE A 42 -4.72 5.06 1.81
N LYS A 43 -4.19 4.16 2.64
CA LYS A 43 -3.61 4.50 3.95
C LYS A 43 -2.18 4.04 4.05
N GLY A 44 -1.40 4.73 4.90
CA GLY A 44 -0.05 4.31 5.26
C GLY A 44 0.97 5.42 5.19
N ASP A 45 2.23 5.03 4.99
CA ASP A 45 3.40 5.90 5.15
C ASP A 45 3.87 6.54 3.84
N TYR A 46 3.12 6.38 2.75
CA TYR A 46 3.46 6.88 1.43
C TYR A 46 2.59 8.09 1.08
N GLN A 47 3.21 9.16 0.59
CA GLN A 47 2.51 10.28 0.00
C GLN A 47 2.22 9.98 -1.47
N LEU A 48 0.99 10.23 -1.89
CA LEU A 48 0.59 10.09 -3.29
C LEU A 48 1.24 11.20 -4.12
N GLY A 49 1.74 10.83 -5.29
CA GLY A 49 2.18 11.81 -6.29
C GLY A 49 1.00 12.58 -6.88
N SER A 50 1.25 13.77 -7.42
CA SER A 50 0.21 14.61 -8.03
C SER A 50 -0.51 13.93 -9.21
N LEU A 51 0.17 13.01 -9.90
CA LEU A 51 -0.36 12.29 -11.07
C LEU A 51 -0.91 10.90 -10.70
N PHE A 52 -1.08 10.59 -9.41
CA PHE A 52 -1.42 9.23 -8.99
C PHE A 52 -2.77 8.76 -9.55
N PHE A 53 -3.74 9.66 -9.68
CA PHE A 53 -5.06 9.37 -10.24
C PHE A 53 -5.15 9.62 -11.75
N GLU A 54 -4.03 9.99 -12.39
CA GLU A 54 -4.01 10.14 -13.84
C GLU A 54 -3.83 8.76 -14.49
N PRO A 55 -4.71 8.38 -15.44
CA PRO A 55 -4.58 7.12 -16.14
C PRO A 55 -3.31 7.10 -16.99
N ILE A 56 -2.58 5.99 -16.95
CA ILE A 56 -1.46 5.74 -17.86
C ILE A 56 -2.06 5.42 -19.23
N LEU A 57 -1.89 6.33 -20.19
CA LEU A 57 -2.30 6.16 -21.59
C LEU A 57 -1.34 5.25 -22.37
#